data_AF-A0A520A7H6-F1
#
_entry.id   AF-A0A520A7H6-F1
#
_cell.length_a   1.000
_cell.length_b   1.000
_cell.length_c   1.000
_cell.angle_alpha   90.00
_cell.angle_beta   90.00
_cell.angle_gamma   90.00
#
_symmetry.space_group_name_H-M   'P 1'
#
loop_
_entity.id
_entity.type
_entity.pdbx_description
1 polymer ?
#
loop_
_entity_poly.entity_id
_entity_poly.type
_entity_poly.pdbx_seq_one_letter_code
_entity_poly.pdbx_strand_id
1 'polypeptide(L)'
;MFKDEENKKQKGKGNTMEIIIETPKGSRCKYILEEATGHIKLKKSMPLGFSFPFDFGMIPGTLAEDGDPVDVLLLMEEAVYPGVFVDVRIIGGLKADQQKTRKNRNDRIIAVEPTCPVYGHLQSVNDLSPAMMKQIENFFVSYNQVQGKTFTSLGWADADEARQLIADAVVKQI
;
A
#
# COMPACT_ATOMS: atom_id res chain seq x y z
N MET A 1 -12.16 -33.90 14.61
CA MET A 1 -11.15 -33.85 13.54
C MET A 1 -11.01 -32.49 12.85
N PHE A 2 -11.89 -31.51 13.12
CA PHE A 2 -11.85 -30.17 12.49
C PHE A 2 -11.27 -29.03 13.36
N LYS A 3 -10.81 -29.32 14.58
CA LYS A 3 -10.26 -28.29 15.50
C LYS A 3 -8.73 -28.26 15.53
N ASP A 4 -8.06 -29.28 14.99
CA ASP A 4 -6.60 -29.40 15.04
C ASP A 4 -5.89 -28.72 13.85
N GLU A 5 -6.61 -28.38 12.78
CA GLU A 5 -6.06 -27.63 11.64
C GLU A 5 -5.99 -26.12 11.89
N GLU A 6 -6.95 -25.53 12.62
CA GLU A 6 -6.87 -24.12 13.04
C GLU A 6 -5.65 -23.87 13.93
N ASN A 7 -5.31 -24.83 14.78
CA ASN A 7 -4.18 -24.72 15.72
C ASN A 7 -2.81 -25.02 15.06
N LYS A 8 -2.79 -25.60 13.84
CA LYS A 8 -1.58 -25.76 13.02
C LYS A 8 -1.32 -24.60 12.07
N LYS A 9 -2.35 -23.84 11.65
CA LYS A 9 -2.20 -22.63 10.83
C LYS A 9 -1.62 -21.43 11.60
N GLN A 10 -1.63 -21.44 12.93
CA GLN A 10 -1.01 -20.38 13.74
C GLN A 10 0.52 -20.43 13.81
N LYS A 11 1.18 -21.47 13.26
CA LYS A 11 2.65 -21.62 13.28
C LYS A 11 3.41 -20.86 12.18
N GLY A 12 2.75 -19.92 11.50
CA GLY A 12 3.35 -19.07 10.46
C GLY A 12 2.94 -17.59 10.50
N LYS A 13 2.45 -17.06 11.64
CA LYS A 13 2.20 -15.61 11.83
C LYS A 13 3.50 -14.81 11.96
N GLY A 14 4.37 -14.93 10.97
CA GLY A 14 5.55 -14.10 10.82
C GLY A 14 5.13 -12.72 10.31
N ASN A 15 4.98 -11.78 11.23
CA ASN A 15 5.01 -10.33 10.98
C ASN A 15 4.08 -9.81 9.85
N THR A 16 2.81 -10.19 9.90
CA THR A 16 1.76 -9.66 9.01
C THR A 16 1.00 -8.52 9.69
N MET A 17 0.45 -7.62 8.88
CA MET A 17 -0.42 -6.52 9.32
C MET A 17 -1.63 -6.39 8.41
N GLU A 18 -2.69 -5.75 8.89
CA GLU A 18 -3.93 -5.60 8.14
C GLU A 18 -3.95 -4.25 7.40
N ILE A 19 -4.35 -4.28 6.14
CA ILE A 19 -4.66 -3.07 5.35
C ILE A 19 -6.11 -3.11 4.90
N ILE A 20 -6.69 -1.94 4.64
CA ILE A 20 -7.97 -1.84 3.93
C ILE A 20 -7.73 -1.42 2.48
N ILE A 21 -8.29 -2.17 1.54
CA ILE A 21 -8.17 -1.87 0.11
C ILE A 21 -9.11 -0.72 -0.23
N GLU A 22 -8.57 0.32 -0.87
CA GLU A 22 -9.35 1.45 -1.34
C GLU A 22 -9.58 1.35 -2.84
N THR A 23 -8.50 1.30 -3.63
CA THR A 23 -8.55 1.31 -5.08
C THR A 23 -8.00 0.00 -5.66
N PRO A 24 -8.85 -0.79 -6.34
CA PRO A 24 -8.43 -2.06 -6.89
C PRO A 24 -7.48 -1.90 -8.08
N LYS A 25 -6.63 -2.91 -8.29
CA LYS A 25 -5.82 -3.11 -9.49
C LYS A 25 -6.68 -2.99 -10.75
N GLY A 26 -6.13 -2.34 -11.77
CA GLY A 26 -6.81 -2.06 -13.04
C GLY A 26 -7.88 -0.98 -12.97
N SER A 27 -8.22 -0.47 -11.78
CA SER A 27 -9.22 0.58 -11.65
C SER A 27 -8.73 1.91 -12.23
N ARG A 28 -9.60 2.54 -13.02
CA ARG A 28 -9.47 3.94 -13.45
C ARG A 28 -10.11 4.92 -12.46
N CYS A 29 -10.80 4.39 -11.45
CA CYS A 29 -11.43 5.16 -10.39
C CYS A 29 -10.57 5.06 -9.14
N LYS A 30 -10.07 6.19 -8.64
CA LYS A 30 -9.48 6.26 -7.30
C LYS A 30 -10.61 6.38 -6.28
N TYR A 31 -10.78 5.35 -5.48
CA TYR A 31 -11.63 5.38 -4.30
C TYR A 31 -10.81 5.70 -3.05
N ILE A 32 -11.48 6.11 -1.99
CA ILE A 32 -10.93 6.27 -0.64
C ILE A 32 -11.92 5.79 0.40
N LEU A 33 -11.42 5.38 1.56
CA LEU A 33 -12.23 5.29 2.77
C LEU A 33 -12.37 6.68 3.39
N GLU A 34 -13.61 7.13 3.58
CA GLU A 34 -13.87 8.30 4.40
C GLU A 34 -14.00 7.88 5.86
N GLU A 35 -12.95 8.06 6.66
CA GLU A 35 -12.91 7.61 8.07
C GLU A 35 -14.08 8.12 8.92
N ALA A 36 -14.54 9.35 8.67
CA ALA A 36 -15.64 9.94 9.43
C ALA A 36 -16.97 9.18 9.27
N THR A 37 -17.19 8.52 8.13
CA THR A 37 -18.45 7.81 7.84
C THR A 37 -18.27 6.31 7.62
N GLY A 38 -17.05 5.84 7.42
CA GLY A 38 -16.74 4.46 7.04
C GLY A 38 -17.13 4.12 5.59
N HIS A 39 -17.56 5.10 4.78
CA HIS A 39 -17.95 4.85 3.40
C HIS A 39 -16.75 4.80 2.46
N ILE A 40 -16.80 3.90 1.49
CA ILE A 40 -15.95 3.97 0.30
C ILE A 40 -16.53 5.03 -0.65
N LYS A 41 -15.74 6.05 -0.95
CA LYS A 41 -16.12 7.14 -1.85
C LYS A 41 -15.22 7.17 -3.08
N LEU A 42 -15.83 7.43 -4.24
CA LEU A 42 -15.08 7.78 -5.44
C LEU A 42 -14.44 9.17 -5.24
N LYS A 43 -13.11 9.22 -5.09
CA LYS A 43 -12.36 10.48 -4.99
C LYS A 43 -12.13 11.11 -6.35
N LYS A 44 -11.79 10.28 -7.35
CA LYS A 44 -11.43 10.79 -8.69
C LYS A 44 -11.56 9.73 -9.77
N SER A 45 -12.07 10.14 -10.94
CA SER A 45 -11.93 9.38 -12.19
C SER A 45 -10.64 9.80 -12.90
N MET A 46 -9.83 8.82 -13.32
CA MET A 46 -8.53 9.02 -13.94
C MET A 46 -8.65 9.28 -15.45
N PRO A 47 -7.75 10.11 -16.02
CA PRO A 47 -7.65 10.30 -17.47
C PRO A 47 -7.47 8.97 -18.23
N LEU A 48 -7.75 9.01 -19.54
CA LEU A 48 -7.53 7.86 -20.41
C LEU A 48 -6.08 7.38 -20.35
N GLY A 49 -5.89 6.06 -20.38
CA GLY A 49 -4.56 5.43 -20.30
C GLY A 49 -4.01 5.23 -18.89
N PHE A 50 -4.67 5.76 -17.84
CA PHE A 50 -4.25 5.56 -16.45
C PHE A 50 -5.13 4.57 -15.71
N SER A 51 -4.50 3.61 -15.05
CA SER A 51 -5.12 2.69 -14.09
C SER A 51 -4.09 2.31 -13.03
N PHE A 52 -4.55 1.87 -11.86
CA PHE A 52 -3.64 1.39 -10.81
C PHE A 52 -3.03 0.03 -11.20
N PRO A 53 -1.70 -0.14 -11.15
CA PRO A 53 -1.05 -1.39 -11.57
C PRO A 53 -1.27 -2.55 -10.57
N PHE A 54 -1.58 -2.21 -9.33
CA PHE A 54 -1.79 -3.11 -8.20
C PHE A 54 -2.86 -2.52 -7.27
N ASP A 55 -3.35 -3.32 -6.33
CA ASP A 55 -4.29 -2.83 -5.33
C ASP A 55 -3.62 -1.75 -4.48
N PHE A 56 -4.37 -0.71 -4.16
CA PHE A 56 -3.92 0.41 -3.37
C PHE A 56 -4.85 0.60 -2.19
N GLY A 57 -4.27 0.73 -1.00
CA GLY A 57 -5.01 0.84 0.24
C GLY A 57 -4.24 1.63 1.27
N MET A 58 -4.67 1.52 2.52
CA MET A 58 -4.04 2.18 3.64
C MET A 58 -4.04 1.31 4.90
N ILE A 59 -3.18 1.65 5.86
CA ILE A 59 -3.12 1.00 7.17
C ILE A 59 -4.03 1.76 8.15
N PRO A 60 -5.14 1.16 8.63
CA PRO A 60 -6.02 1.78 9.60
C PRO A 60 -5.29 2.15 10.90
N GLY A 61 -5.65 3.28 11.51
CA GLY A 61 -5.05 3.72 12.78
C GLY A 61 -3.63 4.28 12.67
N THR A 62 -3.18 4.58 11.45
CA THR A 62 -1.92 5.29 11.21
C THR A 62 -2.18 6.72 10.74
N LEU A 63 -1.22 7.61 11.00
CA LEU A 63 -1.20 8.97 10.52
C LEU A 63 0.24 9.31 10.12
N ALA A 64 0.49 9.30 8.81
CA ALA A 64 1.79 9.64 8.26
C ALA A 64 2.08 11.14 8.46
N GLU A 65 3.31 11.56 8.14
CA GLU A 65 3.70 12.95 8.33
C GLU A 65 2.81 13.94 7.58
N ASP A 66 2.30 13.57 6.41
CA ASP A 66 1.43 14.40 5.60
C ASP A 66 -0.01 14.52 6.13
N GLY A 67 -0.33 13.80 7.21
CA GLY A 67 -1.63 13.80 7.86
C GLY A 67 -2.66 12.90 7.20
N ASP A 68 -2.27 12.09 6.22
CA ASP A 68 -3.08 11.00 5.68
C ASP A 68 -2.63 9.66 6.34
N PRO A 69 -3.47 8.61 6.36
CA PRO A 69 -3.03 7.27 6.73
C PRO A 69 -1.90 6.77 5.83
N VAL A 70 -1.10 5.82 6.33
CA VAL A 70 0.02 5.26 5.57
C VAL A 70 -0.51 4.49 4.35
N ASP A 71 -0.16 4.98 3.16
CA ASP A 71 -0.50 4.40 1.86
C ASP A 71 0.27 3.08 1.61
N VAL A 72 -0.45 2.06 1.13
CA VAL A 72 0.12 0.73 0.80
C VAL A 72 -0.23 0.32 -0.64
N LEU A 73 0.76 -0.11 -1.40
CA LEU A 73 0.60 -0.80 -2.68
C LEU A 73 0.75 -2.31 -2.45
N LEU A 74 -0.34 -3.06 -2.66
CA LEU A 74 -0.39 -4.50 -2.46
C LEU A 74 -0.13 -5.25 -3.77
N LEU A 75 0.98 -5.95 -3.85
CA LEU A 75 1.32 -6.80 -4.99
C LEU A 75 0.55 -8.12 -4.91
N MET A 76 -0.46 -8.25 -5.75
CA MET A 76 -1.25 -9.47 -5.92
C MET A 76 -1.65 -9.68 -7.39
N GLU A 77 -1.92 -10.94 -7.74
CA GLU A 77 -2.35 -11.31 -9.09
C GLU A 77 -3.75 -10.78 -9.40
N GLU A 78 -4.70 -11.03 -8.51
CA GLU A 78 -6.10 -10.62 -8.64
C GLU A 78 -6.40 -9.35 -7.85
N ALA A 79 -7.39 -8.59 -8.31
CA ALA A 79 -7.84 -7.37 -7.65
C ALA A 79 -8.78 -7.70 -6.48
N VAL A 80 -8.64 -6.96 -5.38
CA VAL A 80 -9.58 -7.04 -4.24
C VAL A 80 -10.61 -5.92 -4.30
N TYR A 81 -11.82 -6.20 -3.83
CA TYR A 81 -12.88 -5.19 -3.76
C TYR A 81 -12.55 -4.07 -2.74
N PRO A 82 -12.96 -2.81 -3.00
CA PRO A 82 -12.83 -1.73 -2.03
C PRO A 82 -13.52 -2.04 -0.70
N GLY A 83 -12.89 -1.64 0.41
CA GLY A 83 -13.40 -1.83 1.76
C GLY A 83 -13.09 -3.20 2.38
N VAL A 84 -12.46 -4.11 1.62
CA VAL A 84 -12.02 -5.41 2.15
C VAL A 84 -10.70 -5.23 2.90
N PHE A 85 -10.60 -5.87 4.06
CA PHE A 85 -9.37 -5.96 4.83
C PHE A 85 -8.54 -7.16 4.37
N VAL A 86 -7.22 -6.98 4.30
CA VAL A 86 -6.28 -8.00 3.83
C VAL A 86 -5.08 -8.07 4.77
N ASP A 87 -4.73 -9.28 5.20
CA ASP A 87 -3.47 -9.55 5.89
C ASP A 87 -2.32 -9.49 4.89
N VAL A 88 -1.34 -8.62 5.15
CA VAL A 88 -0.21 -8.37 4.26
C VAL A 88 1.12 -8.47 4.98
N ARG A 89 2.17 -8.87 4.25
CA ARG A 89 3.56 -8.78 4.69
C ARG A 89 4.21 -7.57 4.05
N ILE A 90 4.79 -6.70 4.87
CA ILE A 90 5.60 -5.58 4.40
C ILE A 90 6.94 -6.10 3.89
N ILE A 91 7.26 -5.77 2.63
CA ILE A 91 8.51 -6.14 1.96
C ILE A 91 9.44 -4.94 1.73
N GLY A 92 8.93 -3.71 1.89
CA GLY A 92 9.71 -2.48 1.84
C GLY A 92 8.86 -1.25 1.56
N GLY A 93 9.47 -0.18 1.05
CA GLY A 93 8.76 1.05 0.73
C GLY A 93 9.48 1.91 -0.31
N LEU A 94 8.74 2.75 -1.00
CA LEU A 94 9.27 3.81 -1.85
C LEU A 94 9.22 5.13 -1.09
N LYS A 95 10.39 5.66 -0.75
CA LYS A 95 10.53 6.95 -0.08
C LYS A 95 10.29 8.06 -1.09
N ALA A 96 9.45 9.05 -0.77
CA ALA A 96 9.16 10.11 -1.73
C ALA A 96 8.69 11.42 -1.12
N ASP A 97 8.96 12.51 -1.85
CA ASP A 97 8.35 13.81 -1.62
C ASP A 97 7.29 14.09 -2.69
N GLN A 98 6.07 14.40 -2.26
CA GLN A 98 4.99 14.89 -3.09
C GLN A 98 4.70 16.35 -2.76
N GLN A 99 4.66 17.20 -3.78
CA GLN A 99 4.29 18.60 -3.63
C GLN A 99 2.87 18.73 -3.04
N LYS A 100 2.80 19.17 -1.78
CA LYS A 100 1.57 19.51 -1.05
C LYS A 100 1.72 20.92 -0.45
N THR A 101 0.65 21.42 0.18
CA THR A 101 0.61 22.78 0.75
C THR A 101 1.27 22.90 2.12
N ARG A 102 1.54 21.80 2.83
CA ARG A 102 2.09 21.80 4.20
C ARG A 102 3.35 20.94 4.36
N LYS A 103 3.22 19.62 4.20
CA LYS A 103 4.33 18.66 4.31
C LYS A 103 4.48 17.88 3.02
N ASN A 104 5.71 17.65 2.60
CA ASN A 104 6.00 17.04 1.31
C ASN A 104 6.23 15.53 1.39
N ARG A 105 6.64 14.99 2.54
CA ARG A 105 6.94 13.56 2.68
C ARG A 105 5.69 12.72 2.45
N ASN A 106 5.73 11.81 1.48
CA ASN A 106 4.61 10.91 1.16
C ASN A 106 5.11 9.55 0.65
N ASP A 107 5.50 8.69 1.59
CA ASP A 107 6.05 7.38 1.31
C ASP A 107 4.98 6.39 0.86
N ARG A 108 5.39 5.35 0.12
CA ARG A 108 4.51 4.28 -0.34
C ARG A 108 5.03 2.95 0.17
N ILE A 109 4.29 2.33 1.09
CA ILE A 109 4.65 1.01 1.58
C ILE A 109 4.33 -0.03 0.51
N ILE A 110 5.20 -1.01 0.34
CA ILE A 110 5.01 -2.12 -0.59
C ILE A 110 4.83 -3.40 0.22
N ALA A 111 3.74 -4.10 -0.09
CA ALA A 111 3.36 -5.31 0.63
C ALA A 111 2.91 -6.42 -0.33
N VAL A 112 2.90 -7.65 0.17
CA VAL A 112 2.37 -8.83 -0.52
C VAL A 112 1.34 -9.53 0.36
N GLU A 113 0.35 -10.16 -0.25
CA GLU A 113 -0.53 -11.09 0.46
C GLU A 113 0.22 -12.43 0.62
N PRO A 114 0.43 -12.95 1.85
CA PRO A 114 1.26 -14.12 2.12
C PRO A 114 0.86 -15.41 1.38
N THR A 115 -0.43 -15.59 1.07
CA THR A 115 -0.94 -16.78 0.39
C THR A 115 -0.96 -16.66 -1.14
N CYS A 116 -0.63 -15.48 -1.68
CA CYS A 116 -0.62 -15.22 -3.11
C CYS A 116 0.37 -16.16 -3.81
N PRO A 117 -0.07 -17.00 -4.77
CA PRO A 117 0.82 -17.95 -5.45
C PRO A 117 2.00 -17.29 -6.16
N VAL A 118 1.79 -16.08 -6.71
CA VAL A 118 2.79 -15.36 -7.52
C VAL A 118 3.75 -14.54 -6.65
N TYR A 119 3.24 -13.76 -5.69
CA TYR A 119 4.04 -12.79 -4.94
C TYR A 119 4.23 -13.11 -3.46
N GLY A 120 3.47 -14.05 -2.89
CA GLY A 120 3.45 -14.33 -1.45
C GLY A 120 4.78 -14.86 -0.89
N HIS A 121 5.67 -15.34 -1.75
CA HIS A 121 7.02 -15.79 -1.38
C HIS A 121 8.00 -14.65 -1.11
N LEU A 122 7.75 -13.44 -1.65
CA LEU A 122 8.66 -12.29 -1.53
C LEU A 122 8.79 -11.84 -0.05
N GLN A 123 10.01 -11.48 0.33
CA GLN A 123 10.36 -11.02 1.67
C GLN A 123 10.94 -9.60 1.67
N SER A 124 11.52 -9.17 0.55
CA SER A 124 12.14 -7.86 0.35
C SER A 124 11.72 -7.24 -0.98
N VAL A 125 11.66 -5.91 -1.04
CA VAL A 125 11.55 -5.17 -2.33
C VAL A 125 12.71 -5.50 -3.28
N ASN A 126 13.86 -5.93 -2.76
CA ASN A 126 14.99 -6.38 -3.58
C ASN A 126 14.77 -7.75 -4.24
N ASP A 127 13.72 -8.49 -3.85
CA ASP A 127 13.29 -9.70 -4.55
C ASP A 127 12.53 -9.37 -5.85
N LEU A 128 12.10 -8.11 -6.02
CA LEU A 128 11.49 -7.64 -7.25
C LEU A 128 12.55 -7.41 -8.32
N SER A 129 12.17 -7.62 -9.59
CA SER A 129 13.05 -7.22 -10.68
C SER A 129 13.27 -5.70 -10.68
N PRO A 130 14.48 -5.22 -11.02
CA PRO A 130 14.74 -3.78 -11.14
C PRO A 130 13.78 -3.07 -12.10
N ALA A 131 13.33 -3.76 -13.14
CA ALA A 131 12.33 -3.26 -14.09
C ALA A 131 10.97 -3.00 -13.40
N MET A 132 10.51 -3.91 -12.55
CA MET A 132 9.26 -3.76 -11.82
C MET A 132 9.34 -2.63 -10.80
N MET A 133 10.45 -2.53 -10.05
CA MET A 133 10.70 -1.40 -9.15
C MET A 133 10.63 -0.08 -9.93
N LYS A 134 11.29 0.00 -11.09
CA LYS A 134 11.26 1.21 -11.91
C LYS A 134 9.88 1.56 -12.44
N GLN A 135 9.08 0.56 -12.82
CA GLN A 135 7.71 0.76 -13.27
C GLN A 135 6.80 1.29 -12.15
N ILE A 136 6.97 0.80 -10.91
CA ILE A 136 6.24 1.30 -9.73
C ILE A 136 6.59 2.77 -9.47
N GLU A 137 7.89 3.12 -9.50
CA GLU A 137 8.32 4.53 -9.39
C GLU A 137 7.68 5.41 -10.46
N ASN A 138 7.80 5.00 -11.72
CA ASN A 138 7.28 5.75 -12.87
C ASN A 138 5.77 5.94 -12.77
N PHE A 139 5.04 4.93 -12.28
CA PHE A 139 3.60 5.06 -12.04
C PHE A 139 3.29 6.21 -11.09
N PHE A 140 3.94 6.29 -9.91
CA PHE A 140 3.67 7.37 -8.96
C PHE A 140 4.11 8.74 -9.47
N VAL A 141 5.23 8.82 -10.19
CA VAL A 141 5.69 10.06 -10.83
C VAL A 141 4.68 10.55 -11.86
N SER A 142 4.32 9.71 -12.84
CA SER A 142 3.39 10.07 -13.92
C SER A 142 1.97 10.31 -13.39
N TYR A 143 1.51 9.52 -12.43
CA TYR A 143 0.24 9.71 -11.75
C TYR A 143 0.15 11.13 -11.18
N ASN A 144 1.16 11.56 -10.42
CA ASN A 144 1.17 12.87 -9.80
C ASN A 144 1.33 14.00 -10.81
N GLN A 145 2.17 13.82 -11.82
CA GLN A 145 2.38 14.82 -12.87
C GLN A 145 1.07 15.14 -13.61
N VAL A 146 0.27 14.12 -13.92
CA VAL A 146 -1.06 14.29 -14.55
C VAL A 146 -2.06 15.01 -13.61
N GLN A 147 -1.83 14.97 -12.31
CA GLN A 147 -2.58 15.73 -11.32
C GLN A 147 -2.07 17.17 -11.13
N GLY A 148 -1.07 17.59 -11.92
CA GLY A 148 -0.41 18.89 -11.76
C GLY A 148 0.47 18.97 -10.52
N LYS A 149 0.92 17.83 -9.99
CA LYS A 149 1.77 17.74 -8.79
C LYS A 149 3.13 17.13 -9.13
N THR A 150 4.15 17.53 -8.40
CA THR A 150 5.47 16.88 -8.47
C THR A 150 5.53 15.74 -7.46
N PHE A 151 6.08 14.60 -7.86
CA PHE A 151 6.43 13.48 -6.99
C PHE A 151 7.87 13.07 -7.27
N THR A 152 8.72 13.14 -6.26
CA THR A 152 10.15 12.88 -6.36
C THR A 152 10.50 11.65 -5.54
N SER A 153 10.98 10.59 -6.20
CA SER A 153 11.52 9.41 -5.51
C SER A 153 12.80 9.78 -4.78
N LEU A 154 12.88 9.39 -3.52
CA LEU A 154 14.05 9.52 -2.63
C LEU A 154 14.76 8.16 -2.42
N GLY A 155 14.35 7.13 -3.17
CA GLY A 155 14.91 5.79 -3.14
C GLY A 155 14.05 4.77 -2.40
N TRP A 156 14.49 3.52 -2.44
CA TRP A 156 13.81 2.41 -1.81
C TRP A 156 14.23 2.25 -0.35
N ALA A 157 13.27 1.87 0.47
CA ALA A 157 13.43 1.43 1.85
C ALA A 157 13.27 -0.08 1.90
N ASP A 158 14.10 -0.74 2.71
CA ASP A 158 13.93 -2.17 2.98
C ASP A 158 12.72 -2.43 3.89
N ALA A 159 12.46 -3.70 4.18
CA ALA A 159 11.31 -4.12 4.96
C ALA A 159 11.35 -3.59 6.42
N ASP A 160 12.53 -3.41 7.00
CA ASP A 160 12.67 -2.96 8.39
C ASP A 160 12.52 -1.44 8.48
N GLU A 161 13.13 -0.69 7.56
CA GLU A 161 12.89 0.75 7.41
C GLU A 161 11.40 1.05 7.19
N ALA A 162 10.74 0.29 6.31
CA ALA A 162 9.31 0.44 6.04
C ALA A 162 8.44 0.17 7.28
N ARG A 163 8.78 -0.84 8.08
CA ARG A 163 8.08 -1.11 9.35
C ARG A 163 8.30 0.00 10.37
N GLN A 164 9.49 0.58 10.42
CA GLN A 164 9.76 1.71 11.30
C GLN A 164 8.93 2.93 10.90
N LEU A 165 8.83 3.25 9.60
CA LEU A 165 7.97 4.33 9.10
C LEU A 165 6.50 4.14 9.51
N ILE A 166 6.01 2.90 9.48
CA ILE A 166 4.65 2.57 9.93
C ILE A 166 4.54 2.75 11.45
N ALA A 167 5.51 2.24 12.21
CA ALA A 167 5.52 2.34 13.67
C ALA A 167 5.52 3.80 14.15
N ASP A 168 6.27 4.68 13.48
CA ASP A 168 6.32 6.11 13.77
C ASP A 168 4.99 6.82 13.44
N ALA A 169 4.21 6.26 12.51
CA ALA A 169 2.90 6.75 12.12
C ALA A 169 1.75 6.18 12.96
N VAL A 170 1.96 5.20 13.85
CA VAL A 170 0.87 4.62 14.65
C VAL A 170 0.31 5.67 15.61
N VAL A 171 -0.98 5.96 15.48
CA VAL A 171 -1.69 6.82 16.42
C VAL A 171 -2.07 5.96 17.62
N LYS A 172 -1.47 6.25 18.79
CA LYS A 172 -1.91 5.65 20.05
C LYS A 172 -3.34 6.12 20.34
N GLN A 173 -4.29 5.20 20.37
CA GLN A 173 -5.62 5.50 20.92
C GLN A 173 -5.44 5.86 22.41
N ILE A 174 -5.91 7.05 22.79
CA ILE A 174 -6.01 7.53 24.18
C ILE A 174 -7.37 7.11 24.74
#